data_AF-G8R3X9-F1
#
_entry.id   AF-G8R3X9-F1
#
_cell.length_a   1.000
_cell.length_b   1.000
_cell.length_c   1.000
_cell.angle_alpha   90.00
_cell.angle_beta   90.00
_cell.angle_gamma   90.00
#
_symmetry.space_group_name_H-M   'P 1'
#
loop_
_entity.id
_entity.type
_entity.pdbx_description
1 polymer ?
#
loop_
_entity_poly.entity_id
_entity_poly.type
_entity_poly.pdbx_seq_one_letter_code
_entity_poly.pdbx_strand_id
1 'polypeptide(L)'
;MRKALLTLSLAAAAFLGNAQTIIYVDKDATGMNNGVSWASAYTSLEKALNDNTVTGAEIWIAEGTYTPSYSYTFFDIRLGEKLYGGFNGTETSLGQRNPELYKTILSGDINGDDANNVFTDNAPRIIRVIPYDPTGTLNDEEVVVLDGLTISDAYSTTDAGGGIGTDYPGVRQKGLRINGCIFENNTALYQSAFNFYTSHEAPVLEVSNSIFRNNVSHQAYLLEFRVNSVIGNAKKATFINNLFENNTTGSAVTSGGGIGGRFVNLTVGTFDIQYTNNTFVGNKNDAANFNKCLFVLERGGSANADIIIDFDNNLFYENEHIDNIAMDNNSNSSTKYVGANCLNNGGDWNQLNSFVGSTVSSTSPFEDYAAGDFRPTVAYATQGDSASYESTWTNVDLAGEERRDAVTGSIAIGAYQPRVSGVSLVERASVDLTIYPNPATNYLTITQTEDITEVAIYNMFGQRMLSQQNDFGATMKLDIADLPAGTYLMQANTLQGPQAVQFVKR
;
A
#
# COMPACT_ATOMS: atom_id res chain seq x y z
N MET A 1 24.35 48.46 -53.57
CA MET A 1 22.90 48.19 -53.70
C MET A 1 22.73 46.68 -53.88
N ARG A 2 22.63 45.94 -52.77
CA ARG A 2 21.42 45.24 -52.29
C ARG A 2 20.83 44.24 -53.30
N LYS A 3 21.00 42.95 -52.99
CA LYS A 3 19.96 41.90 -52.99
C LYS A 3 20.59 40.57 -52.54
N ALA A 4 20.62 40.34 -51.23
CA ALA A 4 20.77 38.99 -50.69
C ALA A 4 19.36 38.47 -50.42
N LEU A 5 18.96 37.40 -51.11
CA LEU A 5 17.78 36.63 -50.77
C LEU A 5 18.06 35.92 -49.45
N LEU A 6 17.31 36.26 -48.40
CA LEU A 6 17.24 35.48 -47.17
C LEU A 6 16.07 34.51 -47.35
N THR A 7 16.37 33.22 -47.54
CA THR A 7 15.39 32.15 -47.46
C THR A 7 14.92 32.01 -46.01
N LEU A 8 13.64 32.31 -45.79
CA LEU A 8 12.95 32.11 -44.53
C LEU A 8 12.64 30.61 -44.37
N SER A 9 13.51 29.85 -43.71
CA SER A 9 13.18 28.49 -43.30
C SER A 9 12.29 28.56 -42.05
N LEU A 10 11.00 28.32 -42.25
CA LEU A 10 10.01 28.12 -41.21
C LEU A 10 10.38 26.84 -40.44
N ALA A 11 11.04 26.98 -39.31
CA ALA A 11 11.21 25.88 -38.36
C ALA A 11 9.85 25.66 -37.68
N ALA A 12 9.01 24.82 -38.28
CA ALA A 12 7.95 24.15 -37.53
C ALA A 12 8.67 23.25 -36.52
N ALA A 13 8.79 23.72 -35.28
CA ALA A 13 9.11 22.87 -34.16
C ALA A 13 7.96 21.86 -34.05
N ALA A 14 8.16 20.68 -34.63
CA ALA A 14 7.41 19.51 -34.23
C ALA A 14 7.74 19.29 -32.75
N PHE A 15 6.86 19.77 -31.87
CA PHE A 15 6.70 19.16 -30.56
C PHE A 15 6.32 17.70 -30.85
N LEU A 16 7.34 16.85 -30.95
CA LEU A 16 7.16 15.42 -30.74
C LEU A 16 6.63 15.34 -29.31
N GLY A 17 5.30 15.26 -29.20
CA GLY A 17 4.65 15.03 -27.92
C GLY A 17 5.31 13.78 -27.34
N ASN A 18 5.94 13.91 -26.18
CA ASN A 18 6.03 12.76 -25.31
C ASN A 18 4.60 12.25 -25.19
N ALA A 19 4.35 11.00 -25.61
CA ALA A 19 3.08 10.36 -25.34
C ALA A 19 2.85 10.55 -23.83
N GLN A 20 1.84 11.33 -23.49
CA GLN A 20 1.63 11.73 -22.12
C GLN A 20 1.22 10.46 -21.35
N THR A 21 2.13 9.92 -20.54
CA THR A 21 1.88 8.72 -19.74
C THR A 21 1.19 9.03 -18.42
N ILE A 22 1.16 10.31 -18.02
CA ILE A 22 0.59 10.78 -16.75
C ILE A 22 -0.71 11.52 -17.03
N ILE A 23 -1.80 11.21 -16.34
CA ILE A 23 -3.07 11.93 -16.40
C ILE A 23 -3.32 12.56 -15.03
N TYR A 24 -3.55 13.86 -15.02
CA TYR A 24 -3.76 14.62 -13.79
C TYR A 24 -5.26 14.72 -13.47
N VAL A 25 -5.61 14.47 -12.21
CA VAL A 25 -6.96 14.60 -11.66
C VAL A 25 -6.89 15.51 -10.44
N ASP A 26 -7.66 16.59 -10.46
CA ASP A 26 -7.77 17.55 -9.38
C ASP A 26 -9.17 18.16 -9.45
N LYS A 27 -10.00 17.84 -8.44
CA LYS A 27 -11.38 18.33 -8.34
C LYS A 27 -11.48 19.86 -8.28
N ASP A 28 -10.42 20.54 -7.85
CA ASP A 28 -10.38 21.99 -7.69
C ASP A 28 -9.75 22.70 -8.91
N ALA A 29 -9.28 21.95 -9.92
CA ALA A 29 -8.72 22.52 -11.14
C ALA A 29 -9.75 23.33 -11.95
N THR A 30 -9.32 24.49 -12.44
CA THR A 30 -10.21 25.44 -13.15
C THR A 30 -9.92 25.56 -14.65
N GLY A 31 -8.99 24.78 -15.18
CA GLY A 31 -8.53 24.87 -16.57
C GLY A 31 -9.39 24.08 -17.56
N MET A 32 -8.74 23.45 -18.54
CA MET A 32 -9.43 22.82 -19.69
C MET A 32 -10.13 21.50 -19.38
N ASN A 33 -9.96 20.93 -18.18
CA ASN A 33 -10.56 19.65 -17.77
C ASN A 33 -10.22 18.49 -18.73
N ASN A 34 -8.93 18.35 -19.05
CA ASN A 34 -8.41 17.39 -20.03
C ASN A 34 -7.19 16.59 -19.54
N GLY A 35 -6.76 16.77 -18.29
CA GLY A 35 -5.74 15.95 -17.66
C GLY A 35 -4.31 16.17 -18.15
N VAL A 36 -4.03 17.23 -18.92
CA VAL A 36 -2.69 17.46 -19.52
C VAL A 36 -1.64 18.05 -18.56
N SER A 37 -2.10 18.62 -17.45
CA SER A 37 -1.30 19.23 -16.39
C SER A 37 -2.20 19.44 -15.17
N TRP A 38 -1.63 19.73 -13.99
CA TRP A 38 -2.41 20.10 -12.81
C TRP A 38 -3.41 21.24 -13.09
N ALA A 39 -2.95 22.31 -13.75
CA ALA A 39 -3.81 23.45 -14.07
C ALA A 39 -5.00 23.10 -14.98
N SER A 40 -4.89 22.06 -15.81
CA SER A 40 -5.97 21.58 -16.69
C SER A 40 -6.39 20.15 -16.36
N ALA A 41 -6.19 19.73 -15.11
CA ALA A 41 -6.49 18.39 -14.64
C ALA A 41 -7.98 18.08 -14.81
N TYR A 42 -8.31 16.79 -14.85
CA TYR A 42 -9.70 16.38 -14.78
C TYR A 42 -10.28 16.69 -13.41
N THR A 43 -11.45 17.31 -13.38
CA THR A 43 -12.20 17.63 -12.14
C THR A 43 -13.01 16.45 -11.61
N SER A 44 -13.03 15.33 -12.33
CA SER A 44 -13.68 14.08 -11.97
C SER A 44 -12.77 12.91 -12.31
N LEU A 45 -12.53 12.04 -11.34
CA LEU A 45 -11.77 10.81 -11.54
C LEU A 45 -12.48 9.86 -12.50
N GLU A 46 -13.80 9.70 -12.38
CA GLU A 46 -14.60 8.87 -13.28
C GLU A 46 -14.43 9.33 -14.74
N LYS A 47 -14.49 10.65 -14.98
CA LYS A 47 -14.25 11.21 -16.32
C LYS A 47 -12.81 10.96 -16.80
N ALA A 48 -11.83 11.14 -15.93
CA ALA A 48 -10.43 10.91 -16.27
C ALA A 48 -10.17 9.47 -16.74
N LEU A 49 -10.72 8.50 -16.02
CA LEU A 49 -10.61 7.07 -16.34
C LEU A 49 -11.33 6.72 -17.65
N ASN A 50 -12.55 7.24 -17.83
CA ASN A 50 -13.36 6.99 -19.03
C ASN A 50 -12.75 7.59 -20.31
N ASP A 51 -12.18 8.79 -20.22
CA ASP A 51 -11.59 9.50 -21.36
C ASP A 51 -10.14 9.10 -21.63
N ASN A 52 -9.49 8.39 -20.70
CA ASN A 52 -8.10 7.97 -20.86
C ASN A 52 -7.96 7.08 -22.11
N THR A 53 -7.05 7.40 -23.02
CA THR A 53 -6.75 6.56 -24.20
C THR A 53 -5.38 5.89 -24.13
N VAL A 54 -4.68 6.03 -23.01
CA VAL A 54 -3.32 5.56 -22.77
C VAL A 54 -3.36 4.27 -21.96
N THR A 55 -2.94 3.16 -22.56
CA THR A 55 -2.75 1.88 -21.87
C THR A 55 -1.62 2.02 -20.85
N GLY A 56 -1.81 1.49 -19.64
CA GLY A 56 -0.80 1.55 -18.58
C GLY A 56 -0.57 2.94 -17.99
N ALA A 57 -1.50 3.88 -18.20
CA ALA A 57 -1.35 5.26 -17.75
C ALA A 57 -1.16 5.37 -16.23
N GLU A 58 -0.37 6.35 -15.84
CA GLU A 58 -0.29 6.82 -14.46
C GLU A 58 -1.35 7.90 -14.25
N ILE A 59 -2.28 7.68 -13.32
CA ILE A 59 -3.31 8.63 -12.93
C ILE A 59 -2.86 9.27 -11.62
N TRP A 60 -2.45 10.53 -11.69
CA TRP A 60 -2.01 11.30 -10.53
C TRP A 60 -3.20 12.10 -10.00
N ILE A 61 -3.61 11.80 -8.76
CA ILE A 61 -4.83 12.30 -8.17
C ILE A 61 -4.47 13.24 -7.02
N ALA A 62 -4.84 14.51 -7.15
CA ALA A 62 -4.69 15.50 -6.08
C ALA A 62 -5.50 15.11 -4.84
N GLU A 63 -5.20 15.77 -3.74
CA GLU A 63 -5.98 15.67 -2.52
C GLU A 63 -7.47 15.91 -2.75
N GLY A 64 -8.26 15.39 -1.82
CA GLY A 64 -9.70 15.57 -1.78
C GLY A 64 -10.47 14.26 -1.93
N THR A 65 -11.79 14.38 -1.80
CA THR A 65 -12.74 13.27 -1.91
C THR A 65 -13.33 13.21 -3.31
N TYR A 66 -13.23 12.04 -3.93
CA TYR A 66 -13.77 11.71 -5.24
C TYR A 66 -14.78 10.56 -5.09
N THR A 67 -15.98 10.75 -5.64
CA THR A 67 -17.07 9.76 -5.61
C THR A 67 -17.44 9.33 -7.03
N PRO A 68 -17.96 8.11 -7.23
CA PRO A 68 -18.67 7.76 -8.45
C PRO A 68 -19.89 8.66 -8.64
N SER A 69 -20.32 8.86 -9.88
CA SER A 69 -21.46 9.75 -10.19
C SER A 69 -22.78 9.25 -9.61
N TYR A 70 -22.95 7.92 -9.45
CA TYR A 70 -24.18 7.29 -8.96
C TYR A 70 -23.86 6.00 -8.20
N SER A 71 -24.82 5.52 -7.39
CA SER A 71 -24.70 4.28 -6.61
C SER A 71 -24.63 2.99 -7.45
N TYR A 72 -24.62 3.10 -8.76
CA TYR A 72 -24.46 1.98 -9.69
C TYR A 72 -23.30 2.20 -10.69
N THR A 73 -22.52 3.27 -10.51
CA THR A 73 -21.27 3.49 -11.25
C THR A 73 -20.05 3.23 -10.36
N PHE A 74 -18.89 3.08 -11.00
CA PHE A 74 -17.63 2.71 -10.36
C PHE A 74 -16.50 3.55 -10.95
N PHE A 75 -15.38 3.64 -10.24
CA PHE A 75 -14.12 3.98 -10.88
C PHE A 75 -13.61 2.76 -11.65
N ASP A 76 -13.92 2.72 -12.94
CA ASP A 76 -13.47 1.67 -13.84
C ASP A 76 -11.99 1.86 -14.18
N ILE A 77 -11.13 0.99 -13.63
CA ILE A 77 -9.71 0.96 -13.95
C ILE A 77 -9.40 -0.20 -14.90
N ARG A 78 -8.52 0.06 -15.84
CA ARG A 78 -8.18 -0.82 -16.96
C ARG A 78 -6.89 -1.59 -16.70
N LEU A 79 -6.60 -2.53 -17.59
CA LEU A 79 -5.37 -3.33 -17.49
C LEU A 79 -4.15 -2.42 -17.43
N GLY A 80 -3.33 -2.59 -16.38
CA GLY A 80 -2.06 -1.88 -16.21
C GLY A 80 -2.13 -0.45 -15.67
N GLU A 81 -3.31 0.13 -15.48
CA GLU A 81 -3.43 1.50 -14.94
C GLU A 81 -2.88 1.61 -13.51
N LYS A 82 -2.27 2.76 -13.23
CA LYS A 82 -1.62 3.04 -11.95
C LYS A 82 -2.21 4.29 -11.33
N LEU A 83 -2.91 4.16 -10.21
CA LEU A 83 -3.49 5.30 -9.51
C LEU A 83 -2.60 5.67 -8.33
N TYR A 84 -2.20 6.94 -8.29
CA TYR A 84 -1.35 7.53 -7.27
C TYR A 84 -2.08 8.68 -6.57
N GLY A 85 -2.31 8.56 -5.27
CA GLY A 85 -2.80 9.63 -4.40
C GLY A 85 -1.69 10.29 -3.61
N GLY A 86 -1.95 11.42 -2.97
CA GLY A 86 -0.95 12.12 -2.15
C GLY A 86 -0.37 13.40 -2.75
N PHE A 87 -1.02 13.99 -3.75
CA PHE A 87 -0.55 15.20 -4.42
C PHE A 87 -1.28 16.45 -3.94
N ASN A 88 -0.59 17.57 -3.83
CA ASN A 88 -1.15 18.91 -3.63
C ASN A 88 -1.56 19.60 -4.94
N GLY A 89 -1.20 19.02 -6.10
CA GLY A 89 -1.53 19.59 -7.41
C GLY A 89 -0.45 20.52 -7.98
N THR A 90 0.80 20.38 -7.53
CA THR A 90 1.94 21.20 -8.00
C THR A 90 3.18 20.38 -8.35
N GLU A 91 3.15 19.09 -8.06
CA GLU A 91 4.26 18.17 -8.20
C GLU A 91 4.61 17.92 -9.67
N THR A 92 5.91 17.81 -9.93
CA THR A 92 6.49 17.50 -11.23
C THR A 92 7.10 16.09 -11.29
N SER A 93 7.11 15.37 -10.16
CA SER A 93 7.62 14.00 -10.05
C SER A 93 6.85 13.19 -9.00
N LEU A 94 6.78 11.87 -9.19
CA LEU A 94 6.01 10.97 -8.31
C LEU A 94 6.49 10.98 -6.85
N GLY A 95 7.79 11.21 -6.62
CA GLY A 95 8.41 11.21 -5.30
C GLY A 95 8.17 12.49 -4.48
N GLN A 96 7.56 13.53 -5.05
CA GLN A 96 7.19 14.76 -4.32
C GLN A 96 5.89 14.64 -3.53
N ARG A 97 5.14 13.55 -3.74
CA ARG A 97 3.90 13.27 -3.02
C ARG A 97 4.12 13.19 -1.52
N ASN A 98 3.08 13.54 -0.78
CA ASN A 98 2.97 13.26 0.64
C ASN A 98 1.55 12.72 0.96
N PRO A 99 1.35 11.40 0.88
CA PRO A 99 0.04 10.78 1.11
C PRO A 99 -0.52 10.96 2.54
N GLU A 100 0.33 11.22 3.53
CA GLU A 100 -0.12 11.49 4.90
C GLU A 100 -0.76 12.88 5.03
N LEU A 101 -0.22 13.86 4.29
CA LEU A 101 -0.66 15.25 4.32
C LEU A 101 -1.76 15.55 3.28
N TYR A 102 -1.57 15.12 2.03
CA TYR A 102 -2.43 15.44 0.89
C TYR A 102 -3.33 14.26 0.54
N LYS A 103 -4.26 13.94 1.43
CA LYS A 103 -5.07 12.72 1.33
C LYS A 103 -5.96 12.71 0.10
N THR A 104 -5.85 11.65 -0.69
CA THR A 104 -6.77 11.33 -1.78
C THR A 104 -7.74 10.25 -1.32
N ILE A 105 -9.02 10.59 -1.27
CA ILE A 105 -10.08 9.71 -0.77
C ILE A 105 -11.00 9.34 -1.94
N LEU A 106 -11.13 8.05 -2.22
CA LEU A 106 -12.09 7.48 -3.15
C LEU A 106 -13.24 6.91 -2.30
N SER A 107 -14.35 7.65 -2.23
CA SER A 107 -15.45 7.34 -1.30
C SER A 107 -16.68 6.81 -2.02
N GLY A 108 -17.34 5.84 -1.38
CA GLY A 108 -18.66 5.36 -1.74
C GLY A 108 -19.79 6.27 -1.25
N ASP A 109 -19.57 7.16 -0.29
CA ASP A 109 -20.55 8.13 0.22
C ASP A 109 -20.76 9.25 -0.81
N ILE A 110 -21.69 9.01 -1.74
CA ILE A 110 -21.92 9.88 -2.90
C ILE A 110 -22.52 11.24 -2.48
N ASN A 111 -23.34 11.25 -1.42
CA ASN A 111 -24.06 12.44 -0.98
C ASN A 111 -23.42 13.15 0.22
N GLY A 112 -22.41 12.54 0.85
CA GLY A 112 -21.73 13.08 2.02
C GLY A 112 -22.60 13.08 3.28
N ASP A 113 -23.53 12.13 3.41
CA ASP A 113 -24.57 12.13 4.43
C ASP A 113 -24.59 10.90 5.37
N ASP A 114 -23.55 10.06 5.29
CA ASP A 114 -23.33 8.87 6.15
C ASP A 114 -23.36 9.20 7.66
N ALA A 115 -23.05 10.44 8.05
CA ALA A 115 -23.14 10.91 9.44
C ALA A 115 -24.54 10.73 10.06
N ASN A 116 -25.59 10.56 9.24
CA ASN A 116 -26.96 10.32 9.66
C ASN A 116 -27.38 8.84 9.58
N ASN A 117 -26.43 7.92 9.37
CA ASN A 117 -26.66 6.50 9.09
C ASN A 117 -27.52 6.25 7.84
N VAL A 118 -27.36 7.08 6.82
CA VAL A 118 -28.00 6.92 5.51
C VAL A 118 -26.91 6.40 4.57
N PHE A 119 -26.92 5.08 4.32
CA PHE A 119 -25.86 4.41 3.53
C PHE A 119 -26.40 3.82 2.21
N THR A 120 -27.71 3.90 1.98
CA THR A 120 -28.41 3.16 0.91
C THR A 120 -28.15 3.71 -0.49
N ASP A 121 -27.61 4.90 -0.55
CA ASP A 121 -27.21 5.67 -1.73
C ASP A 121 -25.71 5.63 -1.97
N ASN A 122 -24.94 4.97 -1.09
CA ASN A 122 -23.52 4.78 -1.32
C ASN A 122 -23.29 3.81 -2.48
N ALA A 123 -22.11 3.92 -3.09
CA ALA A 123 -21.68 2.96 -4.09
C ALA A 123 -21.47 1.57 -3.45
N PRO A 124 -21.97 0.48 -4.05
CA PRO A 124 -21.78 -0.89 -3.55
C PRO A 124 -20.34 -1.37 -3.76
N ARG A 125 -19.62 -0.72 -4.67
CA ARG A 125 -18.19 -0.91 -4.94
C ARG A 125 -17.58 0.43 -5.36
N ILE A 126 -16.34 0.71 -4.96
CA ILE A 126 -15.66 1.96 -5.31
C ILE A 126 -14.88 1.82 -6.62
N ILE A 127 -14.02 0.79 -6.73
CA ILE A 127 -13.16 0.55 -7.89
C ILE A 127 -13.51 -0.78 -8.55
N ARG A 128 -13.70 -0.78 -9.87
CA ARG A 128 -13.85 -2.01 -10.66
C ARG A 128 -12.71 -2.16 -11.64
N VAL A 129 -12.04 -3.31 -11.61
CA VAL A 129 -11.00 -3.67 -12.58
C VAL A 129 -11.66 -4.32 -13.79
N ILE A 130 -11.54 -3.69 -14.97
CA ILE A 130 -12.17 -4.16 -16.21
C ILE A 130 -11.13 -4.68 -17.22
N PRO A 131 -11.43 -5.74 -17.99
CA PRO A 131 -10.54 -6.31 -18.99
C PRO A 131 -10.60 -5.54 -20.32
N TYR A 132 -10.44 -4.22 -20.26
CA TYR A 132 -10.52 -3.34 -21.43
C TYR A 132 -9.16 -2.70 -21.71
N ASP A 133 -8.71 -2.78 -22.96
CA ASP A 133 -7.55 -2.05 -23.48
C ASP A 133 -8.02 -1.20 -24.68
N PRO A 134 -7.95 0.14 -24.61
CA PRO A 134 -8.42 1.02 -25.69
C PRO A 134 -7.65 0.83 -27.00
N THR A 135 -6.42 0.29 -26.94
CA THR A 135 -5.60 0.02 -28.13
C THR A 135 -5.92 -1.31 -28.80
N GLY A 136 -6.75 -2.15 -28.16
CA GLY A 136 -7.11 -3.48 -28.64
C GLY A 136 -5.96 -4.50 -28.62
N THR A 137 -4.82 -4.17 -27.99
CA THR A 137 -3.67 -5.09 -27.89
C THR A 137 -3.81 -6.10 -26.76
N LEU A 138 -4.68 -5.82 -25.78
CA LEU A 138 -4.91 -6.62 -24.57
C LEU A 138 -3.57 -6.99 -23.92
N ASN A 139 -2.74 -5.98 -23.62
CA ASN A 139 -1.52 -6.18 -22.85
C ASN A 139 -1.87 -6.55 -21.39
N ASP A 140 -2.21 -7.82 -21.17
CA ASP A 140 -2.56 -8.38 -19.86
C ASP A 140 -1.33 -8.59 -18.96
N GLU A 141 -0.13 -8.32 -19.48
CA GLU A 141 1.14 -8.44 -18.76
C GLU A 141 1.43 -7.25 -17.83
N GLU A 142 0.65 -6.18 -17.92
CA GLU A 142 0.75 -5.04 -17.01
C GLU A 142 0.01 -5.29 -15.70
N VAL A 143 0.51 -4.66 -14.64
CA VAL A 143 -0.02 -4.80 -13.28
C VAL A 143 -0.73 -3.51 -12.91
N VAL A 144 -1.95 -3.63 -12.39
CA VAL A 144 -2.67 -2.50 -11.80
C VAL A 144 -1.97 -2.09 -10.51
N VAL A 145 -1.76 -0.80 -10.32
CA VAL A 145 -1.13 -0.25 -9.10
C VAL A 145 -2.08 0.72 -8.43
N LEU A 146 -2.26 0.56 -7.12
CA LEU A 146 -2.86 1.55 -6.23
C LEU A 146 -1.81 1.97 -5.22
N ASP A 147 -1.55 3.27 -5.09
CA ASP A 147 -0.53 3.78 -4.19
C ASP A 147 -0.96 5.09 -3.50
N GLY A 148 -1.02 5.09 -2.18
CA GLY A 148 -1.33 6.29 -1.38
C GLY A 148 -2.80 6.73 -1.44
N LEU A 149 -3.73 5.79 -1.58
CA LEU A 149 -5.18 6.08 -1.68
C LEU A 149 -5.91 5.64 -0.41
N THR A 150 -6.91 6.43 0.00
CA THR A 150 -7.96 5.97 0.92
C THR A 150 -9.18 5.53 0.11
N ILE A 151 -9.70 4.34 0.38
CA ILE A 151 -10.79 3.68 -0.32
C ILE A 151 -11.85 3.34 0.73
N SER A 152 -12.92 4.14 0.78
CA SER A 152 -13.80 4.15 1.93
C SER A 152 -15.29 4.19 1.61
N ASP A 153 -16.09 3.76 2.58
CA ASP A 153 -17.54 4.00 2.64
C ASP A 153 -18.34 3.32 1.51
N ALA A 154 -17.81 2.27 0.89
CA ALA A 154 -18.63 1.37 0.07
C ALA A 154 -19.72 0.75 0.94
N TYR A 155 -20.95 0.62 0.43
CA TYR A 155 -22.03 -0.05 1.16
C TYR A 155 -22.89 -0.93 0.25
N SER A 156 -22.89 -2.22 0.54
CA SER A 156 -23.90 -3.15 0.02
C SER A 156 -24.15 -4.30 0.98
N THR A 157 -25.40 -4.76 1.03
CA THR A 157 -25.77 -6.01 1.72
C THR A 157 -25.99 -7.16 0.74
N THR A 158 -25.84 -6.91 -0.57
CA THR A 158 -26.12 -7.88 -1.64
C THR A 158 -24.95 -8.12 -2.59
N ASP A 159 -24.00 -7.20 -2.64
CA ASP A 159 -22.90 -7.20 -3.60
C ASP A 159 -21.55 -7.47 -2.94
N ALA A 160 -20.62 -7.97 -3.73
CA ALA A 160 -19.27 -8.32 -3.30
C ALA A 160 -18.23 -7.31 -3.76
N GLY A 161 -17.10 -7.25 -3.05
CA GLY A 161 -15.94 -6.43 -3.44
C GLY A 161 -16.19 -4.95 -3.22
N GLY A 162 -16.32 -4.52 -1.96
CA GLY A 162 -16.68 -3.14 -1.59
C GLY A 162 -15.63 -2.11 -2.01
N GLY A 163 -14.37 -2.28 -1.59
CA GLY A 163 -13.31 -1.35 -1.99
C GLY A 163 -12.93 -1.49 -3.47
N ILE A 164 -12.20 -2.56 -3.81
CA ILE A 164 -11.79 -2.86 -5.19
C ILE A 164 -12.16 -4.29 -5.57
N GLY A 165 -12.66 -4.48 -6.79
CA GLY A 165 -13.09 -5.79 -7.26
C GLY A 165 -12.94 -6.02 -8.75
N THR A 166 -12.71 -7.29 -9.11
CA THR A 166 -12.96 -7.81 -10.46
C THR A 166 -14.31 -8.53 -10.50
N ASP A 167 -15.04 -8.42 -11.60
CA ASP A 167 -16.31 -9.14 -11.75
C ASP A 167 -16.12 -10.67 -11.88
N TYR A 168 -17.07 -11.44 -11.35
CA TYR A 168 -17.10 -12.90 -11.52
C TYR A 168 -17.40 -13.28 -12.98
N PRO A 169 -16.77 -14.31 -13.57
CA PRO A 169 -15.85 -15.30 -12.97
C PRO A 169 -14.38 -14.88 -12.91
N GLY A 170 -14.06 -13.62 -13.15
CA GLY A 170 -12.71 -13.06 -13.15
C GLY A 170 -12.29 -12.49 -14.49
N VAL A 171 -11.15 -11.81 -14.48
CA VAL A 171 -10.57 -11.12 -15.64
C VAL A 171 -9.21 -11.71 -15.98
N ARG A 172 -8.70 -11.45 -17.18
CA ARG A 172 -7.33 -11.79 -17.55
C ARG A 172 -6.41 -10.61 -17.22
N GLN A 173 -6.17 -10.38 -15.94
CA GLN A 173 -5.29 -9.33 -15.39
C GLN A 173 -4.12 -9.99 -14.68
N LYS A 174 -2.87 -9.67 -15.03
CA LYS A 174 -1.70 -10.26 -14.38
C LYS A 174 -1.66 -9.97 -12.89
N GLY A 175 -1.78 -8.72 -12.47
CA GLY A 175 -1.62 -8.47 -11.05
C GLY A 175 -2.27 -7.22 -10.52
N LEU A 176 -2.31 -7.18 -9.19
CA LEU A 176 -2.72 -6.04 -8.41
C LEU A 176 -1.63 -5.76 -7.38
N ARG A 177 -1.12 -4.52 -7.38
CA ARG A 177 -0.19 -3.98 -6.40
C ARG A 177 -0.89 -2.91 -5.60
N ILE A 178 -0.93 -3.09 -4.29
CA ILE A 178 -1.56 -2.15 -3.36
C ILE A 178 -0.48 -1.71 -2.38
N ASN A 179 -0.10 -0.43 -2.42
CA ASN A 179 0.95 0.11 -1.57
C ASN A 179 0.45 1.35 -0.81
N GLY A 180 0.70 1.46 0.49
CA GLY A 180 0.36 2.70 1.21
C GLY A 180 -1.13 3.07 1.17
N CYS A 181 -2.02 2.08 0.95
CA CYS A 181 -3.45 2.33 0.78
C CYS A 181 -4.21 2.07 2.08
N ILE A 182 -5.35 2.73 2.25
CA ILE A 182 -6.25 2.54 3.37
C ILE A 182 -7.60 2.05 2.84
N PHE A 183 -8.04 0.87 3.26
CA PHE A 183 -9.39 0.37 3.05
C PHE A 183 -10.15 0.53 4.35
N GLU A 184 -11.13 1.43 4.40
CA GLU A 184 -11.85 1.71 5.64
C GLU A 184 -13.35 1.84 5.51
N ASN A 185 -14.07 1.41 6.55
CA ASN A 185 -15.53 1.53 6.66
C ASN A 185 -16.32 0.92 5.48
N ASN A 186 -15.69 0.06 4.68
CA ASN A 186 -16.38 -0.58 3.58
C ASN A 186 -17.27 -1.70 4.13
N THR A 187 -18.53 -1.72 3.70
CA THR A 187 -19.51 -2.76 4.01
C THR A 187 -19.95 -3.45 2.74
N ALA A 188 -19.80 -4.78 2.67
CA ALA A 188 -20.21 -5.57 1.51
C ALA A 188 -20.88 -6.88 1.95
N LEU A 189 -21.60 -7.54 1.05
CA LEU A 189 -22.05 -8.91 1.28
C LEU A 189 -20.85 -9.83 1.48
N TYR A 190 -19.85 -9.73 0.61
CA TYR A 190 -18.60 -10.49 0.63
C TYR A 190 -17.42 -9.57 0.24
N GLN A 191 -16.21 -9.79 0.77
CA GLN A 191 -15.00 -9.04 0.39
C GLN A 191 -15.15 -7.53 0.53
N SER A 192 -15.42 -7.06 1.75
CA SER A 192 -15.60 -5.63 1.98
C SER A 192 -14.38 -4.80 1.61
N ALA A 193 -13.16 -5.31 1.82
CA ALA A 193 -11.95 -4.62 1.35
C ALA A 193 -11.73 -4.84 -0.16
N PHE A 194 -11.43 -6.06 -0.59
CA PHE A 194 -11.21 -6.32 -2.02
C PHE A 194 -11.35 -7.77 -2.47
N ASN A 195 -11.66 -7.95 -3.75
CA ASN A 195 -11.55 -9.24 -4.41
C ASN A 195 -10.72 -9.15 -5.71
N PHE A 196 -9.87 -10.14 -5.94
CA PHE A 196 -9.11 -10.26 -7.18
C PHE A 196 -9.29 -11.65 -7.78
N TYR A 197 -10.07 -11.75 -8.85
CA TYR A 197 -10.37 -12.99 -9.56
C TYR A 197 -9.68 -12.93 -10.91
N THR A 198 -8.68 -13.79 -11.11
CA THR A 198 -7.87 -13.77 -12.33
C THR A 198 -7.73 -15.13 -12.97
N SER A 199 -7.78 -15.13 -14.30
CA SER A 199 -7.42 -16.27 -15.14
C SER A 199 -6.03 -16.13 -15.79
N HIS A 200 -5.22 -15.17 -15.33
CA HIS A 200 -3.84 -15.03 -15.83
C HIS A 200 -2.98 -16.24 -15.44
N GLU A 201 -1.98 -16.58 -16.25
CA GLU A 201 -1.14 -17.79 -16.03
C GLU A 201 -0.03 -17.59 -14.98
N ALA A 202 0.40 -16.35 -14.78
CA ALA A 202 1.38 -15.95 -13.79
C ALA A 202 0.89 -14.74 -12.98
N PRO A 203 -0.20 -14.87 -12.21
CA PRO A 203 -0.78 -13.76 -11.50
C PRO A 203 0.04 -13.37 -10.27
N VAL A 204 -0.03 -12.08 -9.92
CA VAL A 204 0.69 -11.49 -8.79
C VAL A 204 -0.27 -10.63 -7.96
N LEU A 205 -0.32 -10.87 -6.65
CA LEU A 205 -0.93 -9.96 -5.69
C LEU A 205 0.12 -9.54 -4.68
N GLU A 206 0.41 -8.25 -4.61
CA GLU A 206 1.39 -7.68 -3.69
C GLU A 206 0.71 -6.56 -2.91
N VAL A 207 0.64 -6.69 -1.59
CA VAL A 207 0.01 -5.72 -0.70
C VAL A 207 1.02 -5.29 0.36
N SER A 208 1.42 -4.03 0.35
CA SER A 208 2.43 -3.49 1.25
C SER A 208 2.00 -2.21 1.95
N ASN A 209 2.45 -2.03 3.19
CA ASN A 209 2.28 -0.79 3.96
C ASN A 209 0.84 -0.25 3.93
N SER A 210 -0.15 -1.14 3.94
CA SER A 210 -1.55 -0.79 3.79
C SER A 210 -2.35 -1.07 5.07
N ILE A 211 -3.43 -0.32 5.25
CA ILE A 211 -4.32 -0.42 6.40
C ILE A 211 -5.68 -0.93 5.94
N PHE A 212 -6.18 -1.96 6.60
CA PHE A 212 -7.54 -2.46 6.46
C PHE A 212 -8.22 -2.27 7.80
N ARG A 213 -9.14 -1.31 7.91
CA ARG A 213 -9.78 -1.02 9.19
C ARG A 213 -11.29 -0.85 9.14
N ASN A 214 -11.97 -1.32 10.18
CA ASN A 214 -13.42 -1.14 10.34
C ASN A 214 -14.26 -1.61 9.13
N ASN A 215 -13.74 -2.53 8.32
CA ASN A 215 -14.51 -3.05 7.19
C ASN A 215 -15.42 -4.17 7.69
N VAL A 216 -16.64 -4.22 7.14
CA VAL A 216 -17.68 -5.18 7.54
C VAL A 216 -18.08 -6.02 6.34
N SER A 217 -17.77 -7.31 6.37
CA SER A 217 -18.33 -8.27 5.41
C SER A 217 -19.52 -8.96 6.04
N HIS A 218 -20.75 -8.72 5.57
CA HIS A 218 -21.96 -9.34 6.13
C HIS A 218 -21.90 -10.87 6.13
N GLN A 219 -21.25 -11.43 5.11
CA GLN A 219 -20.87 -12.82 5.00
C GLN A 219 -19.40 -12.89 4.58
N ALA A 220 -18.69 -13.96 4.98
CA ALA A 220 -17.27 -14.23 4.65
C ALA A 220 -16.83 -13.61 3.31
N TYR A 221 -15.81 -12.77 3.17
CA TYR A 221 -14.49 -12.65 3.79
C TYR A 221 -14.07 -11.18 3.75
N LEU A 222 -13.03 -10.73 4.45
CA LEU A 222 -12.52 -9.35 4.24
C LEU A 222 -11.97 -9.15 2.82
N LEU A 223 -11.20 -10.13 2.35
CA LEU A 223 -10.59 -10.13 1.02
C LEU A 223 -10.60 -11.53 0.39
N GLU A 224 -10.54 -11.59 -0.95
CA GLU A 224 -10.34 -12.85 -1.68
C GLU A 224 -9.37 -12.70 -2.85
N PHE A 225 -8.42 -13.62 -2.97
CA PHE A 225 -7.63 -13.81 -4.17
C PHE A 225 -7.89 -15.19 -4.76
N ARG A 226 -8.44 -15.22 -5.97
CA ARG A 226 -8.82 -16.45 -6.67
C ARG A 226 -8.08 -16.53 -7.99
N VAL A 227 -7.40 -17.66 -8.17
CA VAL A 227 -6.72 -18.00 -9.43
C VAL A 227 -7.48 -19.11 -10.15
N ASN A 228 -8.02 -18.78 -11.33
CA ASN A 228 -8.89 -19.65 -12.12
C ASN A 228 -8.19 -20.30 -13.32
N SER A 229 -6.93 -19.97 -13.60
CA SER A 229 -6.21 -20.53 -14.75
C SER A 229 -5.79 -21.98 -14.52
N VAL A 230 -6.16 -22.90 -15.42
CA VAL A 230 -5.70 -24.30 -15.35
C VAL A 230 -4.25 -24.48 -15.82
N ILE A 231 -3.60 -23.44 -16.34
CA ILE A 231 -2.24 -23.48 -16.91
C ILE A 231 -1.33 -22.49 -16.14
N GLY A 232 -0.03 -22.77 -16.14
CA GLY A 232 1.01 -21.88 -15.62
C GLY A 232 1.74 -22.44 -14.41
N ASN A 233 2.79 -21.73 -14.01
CA ASN A 233 3.72 -22.13 -12.94
C ASN A 233 3.14 -21.86 -11.54
N ALA A 234 3.98 -21.94 -10.50
CA ALA A 234 3.60 -21.52 -9.16
C ALA A 234 3.06 -20.08 -9.13
N LYS A 235 2.15 -19.81 -8.21
CA LYS A 235 1.41 -18.55 -8.02
C LYS A 235 1.89 -17.91 -6.72
N LYS A 236 1.99 -16.58 -6.65
CA LYS A 236 2.46 -15.88 -5.45
C LYS A 236 1.48 -14.78 -5.01
N ALA A 237 1.25 -14.68 -3.71
CA ALA A 237 0.68 -13.52 -3.06
C ALA A 237 1.55 -13.08 -1.88
N THR A 238 1.81 -11.78 -1.74
CA THR A 238 2.60 -11.25 -0.61
C THR A 238 1.85 -10.14 0.11
N PHE A 239 1.91 -10.18 1.44
CA PHE A 239 1.33 -9.19 2.34
C PHE A 239 2.42 -8.77 3.33
N ILE A 240 2.86 -7.53 3.23
CA ILE A 240 4.03 -7.02 3.94
C ILE A 240 3.68 -5.73 4.68
N ASN A 241 4.01 -5.63 5.97
CA ASN A 241 3.88 -4.37 6.72
C ASN A 241 2.45 -3.83 6.79
N ASN A 242 1.42 -4.69 6.73
CA ASN A 242 0.04 -4.25 6.74
C ASN A 242 -0.58 -4.30 8.15
N LEU A 243 -1.53 -3.41 8.39
CA LEU A 243 -2.37 -3.40 9.58
C LEU A 243 -3.79 -3.84 9.22
N PHE A 244 -4.27 -4.88 9.88
CA PHE A 244 -5.66 -5.34 9.84
C PHE A 244 -6.28 -5.05 11.20
N GLU A 245 -7.09 -4.00 11.29
CA GLU A 245 -7.62 -3.45 12.54
C GLU A 245 -9.16 -3.50 12.56
N ASN A 246 -9.76 -4.12 13.56
CA ASN A 246 -11.21 -4.01 13.82
C ASN A 246 -12.11 -4.40 12.62
N ASN A 247 -11.65 -5.28 11.74
CA ASN A 247 -12.49 -5.77 10.65
C ASN A 247 -13.42 -6.86 11.17
N THR A 248 -14.65 -6.89 10.68
CA THR A 248 -15.67 -7.85 11.10
C THR A 248 -16.19 -8.65 9.92
N THR A 249 -16.25 -9.98 10.07
CA THR A 249 -16.99 -10.86 9.16
C THR A 249 -18.23 -11.41 9.89
N GLY A 250 -19.41 -11.28 9.27
CA GLY A 250 -20.71 -11.65 9.85
C GLY A 250 -21.11 -13.11 9.64
N SER A 251 -22.39 -13.42 9.91
CA SER A 251 -22.98 -14.78 9.85
C SER A 251 -22.84 -15.43 8.47
N ALA A 252 -21.71 -16.09 8.24
CA ALA A 252 -21.48 -16.85 7.03
C ALA A 252 -22.49 -18.01 6.94
N VAL A 253 -23.28 -18.05 5.86
CA VAL A 253 -24.21 -19.14 5.58
C VAL A 253 -23.58 -20.26 4.74
N THR A 254 -22.35 -20.06 4.22
CA THR A 254 -21.76 -20.96 3.22
C THR A 254 -20.27 -21.30 3.39
N SER A 255 -19.48 -20.61 4.22
CA SER A 255 -18.02 -20.87 4.36
C SER A 255 -17.31 -20.13 5.52
N GLY A 256 -16.07 -20.52 5.88
CA GLY A 256 -15.35 -20.23 7.15
C GLY A 256 -14.93 -18.81 7.56
N GLY A 257 -15.45 -17.75 6.94
CA GLY A 257 -15.37 -16.38 7.51
C GLY A 257 -13.98 -15.72 7.63
N GLY A 258 -12.97 -16.13 6.86
CA GLY A 258 -11.58 -15.62 6.98
C GLY A 258 -11.43 -14.10 6.85
N ILE A 259 -10.96 -13.45 7.92
CA ILE A 259 -10.70 -12.00 7.99
C ILE A 259 -9.33 -11.62 7.43
N GLY A 260 -8.31 -12.44 7.64
CA GLY A 260 -7.03 -12.27 6.94
C GLY A 260 -7.13 -12.58 5.45
N GLY A 261 -8.16 -13.34 5.04
CA GLY A 261 -8.57 -13.46 3.64
C GLY A 261 -8.88 -14.88 3.21
N ARG A 262 -9.39 -15.00 1.98
CA ARG A 262 -9.57 -16.28 1.29
C ARG A 262 -8.70 -16.40 0.06
N PHE A 263 -8.06 -17.54 -0.07
CA PHE A 263 -7.22 -17.86 -1.21
C PHE A 263 -7.73 -19.12 -1.91
N VAL A 264 -7.94 -19.02 -3.22
CA VAL A 264 -8.46 -20.11 -4.03
C VAL A 264 -7.50 -20.47 -5.15
N ASN A 265 -7.08 -21.73 -5.19
CA ASN A 265 -6.25 -22.29 -6.26
C ASN A 265 -7.04 -23.30 -7.09
N LEU A 266 -7.48 -22.88 -8.28
CA LEU A 266 -8.07 -23.78 -9.29
C LEU A 266 -7.04 -24.21 -10.35
N THR A 267 -5.75 -24.09 -10.03
CA THR A 267 -4.65 -24.33 -10.99
C THR A 267 -3.90 -25.64 -10.69
N VAL A 268 -2.96 -26.01 -11.57
CA VAL A 268 -2.06 -27.16 -11.37
C VAL A 268 -0.69 -26.76 -10.80
N GLY A 269 -0.44 -25.47 -10.58
CA GLY A 269 0.76 -24.94 -9.93
C GLY A 269 0.50 -24.61 -8.47
N THR A 270 1.47 -24.86 -7.60
CA THR A 270 1.37 -24.49 -6.18
C THR A 270 1.07 -23.00 -6.04
N PHE A 271 0.26 -22.64 -5.06
CA PHE A 271 -0.02 -21.24 -4.75
C PHE A 271 0.59 -20.89 -3.39
N ASP A 272 1.68 -20.14 -3.43
CA ASP A 272 2.43 -19.69 -2.27
C ASP A 272 1.95 -18.32 -1.81
N ILE A 273 1.65 -18.18 -0.52
CA ILE A 273 1.14 -16.96 0.09
C ILE A 273 2.03 -16.62 1.27
N GLN A 274 2.59 -15.42 1.26
CA GLN A 274 3.46 -14.95 2.32
C GLN A 274 2.83 -13.79 3.07
N TYR A 275 2.64 -13.93 4.37
CA TYR A 275 2.37 -12.83 5.29
C TYR A 275 3.62 -12.57 6.12
N THR A 276 4.27 -11.43 5.88
CA THR A 276 5.45 -11.02 6.65
C THR A 276 5.23 -9.67 7.32
N ASN A 277 5.54 -9.57 8.61
CA ASN A 277 5.49 -8.28 9.32
C ASN A 277 4.11 -7.60 9.28
N ASN A 278 3.02 -8.34 9.40
CA ASN A 278 1.68 -7.76 9.50
C ASN A 278 1.19 -7.72 10.94
N THR A 279 0.25 -6.83 11.25
CA THR A 279 -0.44 -6.78 12.54
C THR A 279 -1.92 -7.03 12.33
N PHE A 280 -2.47 -8.05 12.99
CA PHE A 280 -3.89 -8.34 13.07
C PHE A 280 -4.38 -8.03 14.48
N VAL A 281 -5.21 -7.00 14.63
CA VAL A 281 -5.66 -6.53 15.93
C VAL A 281 -7.17 -6.25 15.96
N GLY A 282 -7.86 -6.72 17.01
CA GLY A 282 -9.28 -6.42 17.21
C GLY A 282 -10.23 -6.98 16.15
N ASN A 283 -9.76 -7.86 15.26
CA ASN A 283 -10.61 -8.39 14.18
C ASN A 283 -11.56 -9.45 14.73
N LYS A 284 -12.78 -9.52 14.18
CA LYS A 284 -13.85 -10.37 14.69
C LYS A 284 -14.51 -11.25 13.63
N ASN A 285 -14.64 -12.55 13.92
CA ASN A 285 -15.37 -13.49 13.06
C ASN A 285 -16.68 -13.92 13.73
N ASP A 286 -17.77 -13.22 13.41
CA ASP A 286 -19.12 -13.49 13.91
C ASP A 286 -19.90 -14.48 13.02
N ALA A 287 -19.22 -15.27 12.19
CA ALA A 287 -19.84 -16.34 11.42
C ALA A 287 -20.56 -17.36 12.33
N ALA A 288 -21.83 -17.64 12.05
CA ALA A 288 -22.58 -18.69 12.71
C ALA A 288 -22.43 -20.01 11.93
N ASN A 289 -22.18 -21.12 12.63
CA ASN A 289 -22.22 -22.50 12.08
C ASN A 289 -21.03 -22.97 11.22
N PHE A 290 -19.87 -22.30 11.27
CA PHE A 290 -18.63 -22.77 10.62
C PHE A 290 -17.42 -22.65 11.55
N ASN A 291 -16.33 -23.35 11.23
CA ASN A 291 -15.04 -23.12 11.88
C ASN A 291 -14.64 -21.67 11.65
N LYS A 292 -14.39 -20.95 12.73
CA LYS A 292 -14.00 -19.55 12.64
C LYS A 292 -12.51 -19.48 12.48
N CYS A 293 -12.04 -18.85 11.40
CA CYS A 293 -10.61 -18.73 11.15
C CYS A 293 -10.21 -17.32 10.70
N LEU A 294 -8.90 -17.09 10.69
CA LEU A 294 -8.33 -15.88 10.10
C LEU A 294 -8.17 -16.05 8.58
N PHE A 295 -7.74 -17.22 8.11
CA PHE A 295 -7.51 -17.51 6.69
C PHE A 295 -8.29 -18.73 6.21
N VAL A 296 -8.94 -18.61 5.06
CA VAL A 296 -9.59 -19.72 4.36
C VAL A 296 -8.83 -20.07 3.09
N LEU A 297 -8.48 -21.34 2.95
CA LEU A 297 -7.69 -21.84 1.83
C LEU A 297 -8.52 -22.88 1.10
N GLU A 298 -8.65 -22.73 -0.21
CA GLU A 298 -9.46 -23.61 -1.04
C GLU A 298 -8.72 -24.04 -2.29
N ARG A 299 -8.53 -25.35 -2.41
CA ARG A 299 -8.15 -25.97 -3.67
C ARG A 299 -9.40 -26.36 -4.47
N GLY A 300 -9.42 -26.14 -5.78
CA GLY A 300 -10.58 -26.43 -6.63
C GLY A 300 -11.03 -27.90 -6.69
N GLY A 301 -10.10 -28.84 -6.50
CA GLY A 301 -10.35 -30.27 -6.58
C GLY A 301 -9.07 -31.08 -6.42
N SER A 302 -9.17 -32.41 -6.45
CA SER A 302 -8.03 -33.32 -6.24
C SER A 302 -6.94 -33.24 -7.31
N ALA A 303 -7.27 -32.75 -8.51
CA ALA A 303 -6.32 -32.57 -9.61
C ALA A 303 -5.56 -31.24 -9.55
N ASN A 304 -5.99 -30.32 -8.69
CA ASN A 304 -5.34 -29.03 -8.52
C ASN A 304 -4.14 -29.15 -7.56
N ALA A 305 -3.21 -28.21 -7.67
CA ALA A 305 -2.09 -28.14 -6.75
C ALA A 305 -2.53 -27.55 -5.39
N ASP A 306 -1.70 -27.78 -4.38
CA ASP A 306 -1.95 -27.27 -3.04
C ASP A 306 -1.70 -25.76 -2.94
N ILE A 307 -2.18 -25.20 -1.85
CA ILE A 307 -1.86 -23.86 -1.39
C ILE A 307 -0.86 -24.02 -0.25
N ILE A 308 0.09 -23.08 -0.14
CA ILE A 308 1.00 -22.98 0.99
C ILE A 308 0.90 -21.55 1.50
N ILE A 309 0.56 -21.39 2.78
CA ILE A 309 0.58 -20.09 3.45
C ILE A 309 1.65 -20.10 4.54
N ASP A 310 2.53 -19.11 4.51
CA ASP A 310 3.58 -18.90 5.49
C ASP A 310 3.35 -17.59 6.26
N PHE A 311 3.68 -17.63 7.55
CA PHE A 311 3.53 -16.53 8.49
C PHE A 311 4.87 -16.26 9.15
N ASP A 312 5.48 -15.10 8.84
CA ASP A 312 6.71 -14.67 9.48
C ASP A 312 6.57 -13.30 10.11
N ASN A 313 7.04 -13.15 11.34
CA ASN A 313 7.11 -11.85 12.02
C ASN A 313 5.75 -11.15 12.14
N ASN A 314 4.64 -11.88 12.13
CA ASN A 314 3.31 -11.28 12.26
C ASN A 314 2.89 -11.19 13.72
N LEU A 315 2.05 -10.21 14.01
CA LEU A 315 1.48 -9.96 15.33
C LEU A 315 -0.03 -10.22 15.31
N PHE A 316 -0.54 -11.01 16.24
CA PHE A 316 -1.96 -11.34 16.38
C PHE A 316 -2.42 -11.01 17.80
N TYR A 317 -3.26 -10.01 17.98
CA TYR A 317 -3.68 -9.57 19.32
C TYR A 317 -5.17 -9.21 19.37
N GLU A 318 -5.88 -9.68 20.40
CA GLU A 318 -7.31 -9.38 20.62
C GLU A 318 -8.19 -9.65 19.39
N ASN A 319 -7.84 -10.67 18.60
CA ASN A 319 -8.73 -11.13 17.54
C ASN A 319 -9.80 -12.05 18.14
N GLU A 320 -11.07 -11.67 17.96
CA GLU A 320 -12.20 -12.27 18.65
C GLU A 320 -12.93 -13.31 17.80
N HIS A 321 -13.43 -14.34 18.48
CA HIS A 321 -14.20 -15.42 17.87
C HIS A 321 -13.44 -16.10 16.73
N ILE A 322 -12.15 -16.37 16.90
CA ILE A 322 -11.35 -17.08 15.91
C ILE A 322 -10.78 -18.35 16.54
N ASP A 323 -11.14 -19.51 15.99
CA ASP A 323 -10.71 -20.81 16.49
C ASP A 323 -9.32 -21.19 15.96
N ASN A 324 -8.98 -20.75 14.73
CA ASN A 324 -7.75 -21.15 14.05
C ASN A 324 -7.17 -20.05 13.13
N ILE A 325 -5.85 -20.02 12.95
CA ILE A 325 -5.15 -19.17 11.99
C ILE A 325 -5.63 -19.50 10.58
N ALA A 326 -5.56 -20.76 10.16
CA ALA A 326 -5.96 -21.17 8.81
C ALA A 326 -6.83 -22.43 8.80
N MET A 327 -7.70 -22.53 7.80
CA MET A 327 -8.52 -23.71 7.54
C MET A 327 -8.54 -24.09 6.05
N ASP A 328 -8.70 -25.39 5.80
CA ASP A 328 -9.04 -25.92 4.47
C ASP A 328 -10.56 -25.99 4.29
N ASN A 329 -11.06 -25.21 3.34
CA ASN A 329 -12.49 -25.13 3.05
C ASN A 329 -13.08 -26.47 2.56
N ASN A 330 -12.28 -27.32 1.92
CA ASN A 330 -12.77 -28.60 1.37
C ASN A 330 -12.99 -29.68 2.42
N SER A 331 -12.28 -29.60 3.54
CA SER A 331 -12.35 -30.58 4.62
C SER A 331 -12.99 -30.02 5.88
N ASN A 332 -13.30 -28.70 5.91
CA ASN A 332 -13.69 -27.97 7.10
C ASN A 332 -12.79 -28.34 8.30
N SER A 333 -11.49 -28.44 8.06
CA SER A 333 -10.49 -28.80 9.07
C SER A 333 -9.46 -27.69 9.25
N SER A 334 -8.96 -27.55 10.49
CA SER A 334 -7.93 -26.60 10.85
C SER A 334 -6.55 -27.07 10.39
N THR A 335 -5.60 -26.14 10.20
CA THR A 335 -4.15 -26.42 10.10
C THR A 335 -3.65 -27.15 8.83
N LYS A 336 -4.45 -27.26 7.78
CA LYS A 336 -3.95 -27.71 6.47
C LYS A 336 -3.44 -26.50 5.67
N TYR A 337 -2.45 -26.74 4.81
CA TYR A 337 -1.82 -25.74 3.92
C TYR A 337 -0.95 -24.67 4.60
N VAL A 338 -0.87 -24.67 5.94
CA VAL A 338 0.14 -23.86 6.65
C VAL A 338 1.51 -24.47 6.39
N GLY A 339 2.46 -23.65 5.95
CA GLY A 339 3.81 -24.09 5.67
C GLY A 339 4.57 -24.50 6.93
N ALA A 340 5.64 -25.27 6.74
CA ALA A 340 6.37 -25.89 7.84
C ALA A 340 7.27 -24.92 8.62
N ASN A 341 7.53 -23.73 8.06
CA ASN A 341 8.54 -22.79 8.56
C ASN A 341 7.93 -21.41 8.81
N CYS A 342 6.81 -21.34 9.54
CA CYS A 342 6.30 -20.07 10.05
C CYS A 342 7.16 -19.62 11.25
N LEU A 343 7.80 -18.45 11.17
CA LEU A 343 8.85 -18.00 12.09
C LEU A 343 8.47 -16.74 12.87
N ASN A 344 8.90 -16.70 14.14
CA ASN A 344 8.99 -15.49 14.96
C ASN A 344 7.72 -14.62 14.95
N ASN A 345 6.55 -15.25 15.02
CA ASN A 345 5.28 -14.54 15.18
C ASN A 345 5.05 -14.19 16.66
N GLY A 346 4.16 -13.24 16.93
CA GLY A 346 3.86 -12.78 18.28
C GLY A 346 2.36 -12.61 18.49
N GLY A 347 1.89 -12.72 19.72
CA GLY A 347 0.49 -12.47 20.01
C GLY A 347 -0.07 -13.17 21.24
N ASP A 348 -1.38 -13.11 21.39
CA ASP A 348 -2.12 -13.76 22.47
C ASP A 348 -2.69 -15.14 22.08
N TRP A 349 -2.27 -15.66 20.93
CA TRP A 349 -2.91 -16.80 20.30
C TRP A 349 -2.14 -18.12 20.47
N ASN A 350 -2.78 -19.12 21.06
CA ASN A 350 -2.14 -20.38 21.43
C ASN A 350 -1.60 -21.20 20.24
N GLN A 351 -2.12 -21.02 19.03
CA GLN A 351 -1.64 -21.75 17.84
C GLN A 351 -0.22 -21.37 17.45
N LEU A 352 0.25 -20.18 17.85
CA LEU A 352 1.62 -19.74 17.61
C LEU A 352 2.64 -20.63 18.33
N ASN A 353 2.25 -21.41 19.35
CA ASN A 353 3.13 -22.40 19.98
C ASN A 353 3.61 -23.49 19.00
N SER A 354 2.94 -23.68 17.87
CA SER A 354 3.37 -24.61 16.82
C SER A 354 4.36 -23.98 15.82
N PHE A 355 4.59 -22.68 15.90
CA PHE A 355 5.47 -21.92 15.00
C PHE A 355 6.82 -21.66 15.67
N VAL A 356 7.89 -21.80 14.89
CA VAL A 356 9.26 -21.74 15.42
C VAL A 356 9.57 -20.31 15.86
N GLY A 357 10.16 -20.16 17.05
CA GLY A 357 10.58 -18.87 17.61
C GLY A 357 9.43 -17.89 17.91
N SER A 358 8.18 -18.35 17.81
CA SER A 358 7.02 -17.50 18.07
C SER A 358 6.76 -17.33 19.57
N THR A 359 6.23 -16.17 19.96
CA THR A 359 5.97 -15.80 21.35
C THR A 359 4.47 -15.66 21.61
N VAL A 360 3.95 -16.38 22.60
CA VAL A 360 2.56 -16.28 23.06
C VAL A 360 2.51 -15.56 24.40
N SER A 361 1.80 -14.42 24.47
CA SER A 361 1.56 -13.66 25.68
C SER A 361 0.18 -13.00 25.65
N SER A 362 -0.54 -13.04 26.77
CA SER A 362 -1.80 -12.29 26.93
C SER A 362 -1.57 -10.80 27.22
N THR A 363 -0.33 -10.37 27.47
CA THR A 363 0.00 -8.96 27.65
C THR A 363 -0.01 -8.26 26.30
N SER A 364 -0.43 -6.99 26.28
CA SER A 364 -0.38 -6.21 25.05
C SER A 364 1.04 -6.19 24.47
N PRO A 365 1.20 -6.51 23.17
CA PRO A 365 2.48 -6.43 22.49
C PRO A 365 2.82 -5.00 22.07
N PHE A 366 1.95 -4.02 22.31
CA PHE A 366 2.06 -2.65 21.82
C PHE A 366 2.53 -1.66 22.90
N GLU A 367 3.23 -0.59 22.48
CA GLU A 367 3.68 0.47 23.38
C GLU A 367 2.52 1.25 24.01
N ASP A 368 1.52 1.65 23.22
CA ASP A 368 0.33 2.34 23.70
C ASP A 368 -0.91 1.95 22.88
N TYR A 369 -1.38 0.73 23.13
CA TYR A 369 -2.56 0.18 22.47
C TYR A 369 -3.82 1.05 22.67
N ALA A 370 -4.01 1.62 23.87
CA ALA A 370 -5.19 2.43 24.19
C ALA A 370 -5.23 3.76 23.41
N ALA A 371 -4.08 4.28 23.01
CA ALA A 371 -3.97 5.45 22.14
C ALA A 371 -3.97 5.11 20.63
N GLY A 372 -4.08 3.82 20.26
CA GLY A 372 -3.97 3.36 18.88
C GLY A 372 -2.52 3.34 18.34
N ASP A 373 -1.51 3.36 19.21
CA ASP A 373 -0.10 3.19 18.80
C ASP A 373 0.23 1.69 18.76
N PHE A 374 0.20 1.12 17.56
CA PHE A 374 0.48 -0.29 17.30
C PHE A 374 1.97 -0.61 17.16
N ARG A 375 2.86 0.28 17.58
CA ARG A 375 4.29 -0.01 17.65
C ARG A 375 4.58 -1.10 18.67
N PRO A 376 5.49 -2.04 18.36
CA PRO A 376 5.81 -3.15 19.24
C PRO A 376 6.57 -2.67 20.48
N THR A 377 6.27 -3.29 21.63
CA THR A 377 7.11 -3.15 22.83
C THR A 377 8.50 -3.75 22.60
N VAL A 378 9.43 -3.46 23.51
CA VAL A 378 10.80 -4.01 23.49
C VAL A 378 10.88 -5.54 23.44
N ALA A 379 9.82 -6.26 23.82
CA ALA A 379 9.75 -7.72 23.76
C ALA A 379 9.54 -8.26 22.34
N TYR A 380 9.08 -7.41 21.41
CA TYR A 380 8.80 -7.74 20.01
C TYR A 380 9.63 -6.90 19.03
N ALA A 381 10.37 -5.90 19.52
CA ALA A 381 11.12 -4.92 18.74
C ALA A 381 12.31 -5.48 17.95
N THR A 382 12.90 -6.60 18.37
CA THR A 382 14.14 -7.15 17.75
C THR A 382 14.07 -8.66 17.51
N GLN A 383 12.91 -9.27 17.69
CA GLN A 383 12.72 -10.72 17.70
C GLN A 383 12.29 -11.26 16.33
N GLY A 384 12.01 -10.39 15.36
CA GLY A 384 11.65 -10.81 14.01
C GLY A 384 12.81 -11.49 13.30
N ASP A 385 12.50 -12.51 12.51
CA ASP A 385 13.42 -13.17 11.59
C ASP A 385 13.73 -12.26 10.40
N SER A 386 14.94 -11.68 10.39
CA SER A 386 15.37 -10.79 9.32
C SER A 386 15.49 -11.47 7.95
N ALA A 387 15.69 -12.79 7.91
CA ALA A 387 15.86 -13.54 6.66
C ALA A 387 14.55 -13.73 5.89
N SER A 388 13.42 -13.74 6.60
CA SER A 388 12.06 -13.84 6.04
C SER A 388 11.57 -12.55 5.39
N TYR A 389 12.32 -11.45 5.53
CA TYR A 389 12.03 -10.20 4.84
C TYR A 389 12.90 -10.09 3.58
N GLU A 390 12.31 -10.07 2.39
CA GLU A 390 13.08 -10.00 1.14
C GLU A 390 13.69 -8.60 0.94
N SER A 391 14.91 -8.52 0.39
CA SER A 391 15.57 -7.24 0.09
C SER A 391 14.92 -6.45 -1.06
N THR A 392 14.04 -7.09 -1.82
CA THR A 392 13.26 -6.51 -2.92
C THR A 392 12.00 -5.80 -2.44
N TRP A 393 11.59 -6.03 -1.19
CA TRP A 393 10.44 -5.34 -0.60
C TRP A 393 10.84 -3.95 -0.10
N THR A 394 9.83 -3.13 0.16
CA THR A 394 9.99 -1.81 0.78
C THR A 394 10.95 -1.83 1.97
N ASN A 395 11.84 -0.85 2.05
CA ASN A 395 12.79 -0.71 3.15
C ASN A 395 12.16 -0.01 4.37
N VAL A 396 10.90 0.42 4.31
CA VAL A 396 10.22 1.12 5.40
C VAL A 396 9.00 0.37 5.93
N ASP A 397 8.73 0.54 7.22
CA ASP A 397 7.57 0.03 7.92
C ASP A 397 6.28 0.82 7.60
N LEU A 398 5.16 0.45 8.22
CA LEU A 398 3.88 1.11 7.99
C LEU A 398 3.87 2.60 8.41
N ALA A 399 4.73 3.01 9.35
CA ALA A 399 4.88 4.41 9.77
C ALA A 399 5.97 5.16 8.98
N GLY A 400 6.61 4.53 7.99
CA GLY A 400 7.68 5.12 7.20
C GLY A 400 9.07 5.09 7.85
N GLU A 401 9.24 4.35 8.95
CA GLU A 401 10.53 4.11 9.62
C GLU A 401 11.31 2.99 8.92
N GLU A 402 12.64 3.00 8.97
CA GLU A 402 13.45 1.94 8.36
C GLU A 402 13.11 0.56 8.95
N ARG A 403 12.73 -0.37 8.07
CA ARG A 403 12.33 -1.74 8.41
C ARG A 403 13.48 -2.57 8.94
N ARG A 404 14.74 -2.18 8.75
CA ARG A 404 15.87 -2.85 9.39
C ARG A 404 16.61 -1.85 10.24
N ASP A 405 16.85 -2.22 11.48
CA ASP A 405 17.73 -1.44 12.33
C ASP A 405 19.11 -1.36 11.69
N ALA A 406 19.60 -0.15 11.44
CA ALA A 406 20.81 0.09 10.67
C ALA A 406 22.08 -0.45 11.32
N VAL A 407 22.06 -0.72 12.64
CA VAL A 407 23.22 -1.17 13.41
C VAL A 407 23.23 -2.69 13.55
N THR A 408 22.09 -3.26 13.93
CA THR A 408 21.94 -4.67 14.29
C THR A 408 21.42 -5.52 13.12
N GLY A 409 20.79 -4.90 12.12
CA GLY A 409 20.05 -5.59 11.06
C GLY A 409 18.78 -6.28 11.54
N SER A 410 18.43 -6.11 12.83
CA SER A 410 17.24 -6.72 13.41
C SER A 410 15.96 -6.07 12.89
N ILE A 411 14.87 -6.83 12.95
CA ILE A 411 13.55 -6.36 12.60
C ILE A 411 12.56 -6.69 13.71
N ALA A 412 11.55 -5.86 13.90
CA ALA A 412 10.48 -6.14 14.84
C ALA A 412 9.49 -7.18 14.29
N ILE A 413 8.66 -7.70 15.19
CA ILE A 413 7.44 -8.45 14.87
C ILE A 413 6.29 -7.46 14.74
N GLY A 414 5.52 -7.55 13.65
CA GLY A 414 4.37 -6.70 13.34
C GLY A 414 4.61 -5.66 12.25
N ALA A 415 3.55 -4.89 11.97
CA ALA A 415 3.49 -3.87 10.92
C ALA A 415 4.40 -2.67 11.14
N TYR A 416 4.83 -2.44 12.38
CA TYR A 416 5.62 -1.29 12.78
C TYR A 416 6.97 -1.70 13.37
N GLN A 417 7.93 -0.81 13.25
CA GLN A 417 9.18 -0.80 13.98
C GLN A 417 9.01 0.03 15.26
N PRO A 418 9.81 -0.24 16.32
CA PRO A 418 9.83 0.62 17.49
C PRO A 418 10.28 2.02 17.05
N ARG A 419 9.85 3.04 17.80
CA ARG A 419 10.39 4.38 17.57
C ARG A 419 11.89 4.33 17.78
N VAL A 420 12.63 4.93 16.86
CA VAL A 420 14.06 5.18 17.08
C VAL A 420 14.15 6.15 18.26
N SER A 421 14.46 5.61 19.45
CA SER A 421 14.63 6.41 20.67
C SER A 421 15.92 7.22 20.54
N GLY A 422 15.81 8.39 19.90
CA GLY A 422 16.93 9.26 19.60
C GLY A 422 17.72 8.75 18.40
N VAL A 423 18.11 9.67 17.52
CA VAL A 423 19.16 9.42 16.53
C VAL A 423 20.35 8.81 17.28
N SER A 424 20.58 7.51 17.10
CA SER A 424 21.84 6.91 17.49
C SER A 424 22.88 7.54 16.57
N LEU A 425 23.48 8.63 17.05
CA LEU A 425 24.66 9.23 16.46
C LEU A 425 25.71 8.12 16.45
N VAL A 426 25.85 7.43 15.31
CA VAL A 426 27.15 6.88 14.97
C VAL A 426 28.01 8.11 14.68
N GLU A 427 28.57 8.67 15.74
CA GLU A 427 29.62 9.67 15.67
C GLU A 427 30.85 8.95 15.12
N ARG A 428 30.86 8.69 13.80
CA ARG A 428 32.07 8.27 13.12
C ARG A 428 32.95 9.51 13.09
N ALA A 429 34.04 9.47 13.84
CA ALA A 429 35.07 10.49 13.84
C ALA A 429 35.79 10.53 12.48
N SER A 430 35.14 11.12 11.48
CA SER A 430 35.74 11.57 10.22
C SER A 430 34.80 12.62 9.61
N VAL A 431 35.09 13.88 9.93
CA VAL A 431 34.37 15.08 9.49
C VAL A 431 34.70 15.38 8.03
N ASP A 432 33.98 14.74 7.11
CA ASP A 432 33.99 15.13 5.69
C ASP A 432 32.68 15.82 5.27
N LEU A 433 31.63 15.76 6.11
CA LEU A 433 30.37 16.47 5.90
C LEU A 433 30.46 17.92 6.33
N THR A 434 30.35 18.82 5.36
CA THR A 434 30.31 20.26 5.60
C THR A 434 29.04 20.88 5.04
N ILE A 435 28.54 21.90 5.74
CA ILE A 435 27.34 22.63 5.35
C ILE A 435 27.58 24.15 5.36
N TYR A 436 27.03 24.85 4.38
CA TYR A 436 27.11 26.30 4.27
C TYR A 436 25.93 26.90 3.48
N PRO A 437 25.37 28.06 3.87
CA PRO A 437 25.66 28.82 5.08
C PRO A 437 25.03 28.17 6.31
N ASN A 438 25.68 28.29 7.47
CA ASN A 438 25.09 27.96 8.77
C ASN A 438 25.43 29.11 9.74
N PRO A 439 24.44 29.93 10.20
CA PRO A 439 23.00 29.79 9.99
C PRO A 439 22.52 29.98 8.54
N ALA A 440 21.50 29.24 8.15
CA ALA A 440 20.90 29.19 6.82
C ALA A 440 19.57 29.96 6.76
N THR A 441 19.18 30.42 5.56
CA THR A 441 17.90 31.13 5.33
C THR A 441 17.04 30.40 4.31
N ASN A 442 17.48 30.28 3.07
CA ASN A 442 16.67 29.64 2.02
C ASN A 442 17.28 28.34 1.51
N TYR A 443 18.58 28.13 1.71
CA TYR A 443 19.24 26.94 1.22
C TYR A 443 20.43 26.54 2.10
N LEU A 444 20.81 25.28 1.99
CA LEU A 444 22.07 24.71 2.48
C LEU A 444 22.83 24.12 1.29
N THR A 445 24.10 24.47 1.15
CA THR A 445 25.06 23.70 0.38
C THR A 445 25.63 22.63 1.28
N ILE A 446 25.62 21.38 0.80
CA ILE A 446 26.11 20.20 1.49
C ILE A 446 27.28 19.67 0.67
N THR A 447 28.42 19.44 1.30
CA THR A 447 29.62 18.93 0.64
C THR A 447 30.16 17.74 1.44
N GLN A 448 30.49 16.67 0.71
CA GLN A 448 30.98 15.39 1.22
C GLN A 448 32.15 14.91 0.32
N THR A 449 32.92 13.93 0.77
CA THR A 449 33.94 13.24 -0.05
C THR A 449 33.37 12.16 -0.96
N GLU A 450 32.14 11.72 -0.73
CA GLU A 450 31.44 10.67 -1.46
C GLU A 450 30.10 11.14 -2.00
N ASP A 451 29.54 10.38 -2.94
CA ASP A 451 28.24 10.68 -3.50
C ASP A 451 27.14 10.49 -2.45
N ILE A 452 26.33 11.55 -2.32
CA ILE A 452 25.18 11.57 -1.42
C ILE A 452 24.00 10.96 -2.17
N THR A 453 23.39 9.92 -1.58
CA THR A 453 22.23 9.21 -2.14
C THR A 453 20.91 9.73 -1.59
N GLU A 454 20.94 10.30 -0.39
CA GLU A 454 19.77 10.89 0.28
C GLU A 454 20.19 11.96 1.28
N VAL A 455 19.35 12.98 1.43
CA VAL A 455 19.43 13.94 2.54
C VAL A 455 18.09 14.05 3.24
N ALA A 456 18.11 13.96 4.57
CA ALA A 456 16.95 14.18 5.43
C ALA A 456 17.23 15.27 6.46
N ILE A 457 16.25 16.11 6.76
CA ILE A 457 16.32 17.11 7.84
C ILE A 457 15.30 16.72 8.91
N TYR A 458 15.74 16.75 10.17
CA TYR A 458 14.95 16.46 11.34
C TYR A 458 14.91 17.66 12.27
N ASN A 459 13.80 17.84 12.98
CA ASN A 459 13.76 18.75 14.12
C ASN A 459 14.41 18.10 15.36
N MET A 460 14.58 18.87 16.44
CA MET A 460 15.20 18.38 17.68
C MET A 460 14.39 17.31 18.43
N PHE A 461 13.13 17.06 18.02
CA PHE A 461 12.30 15.97 18.54
C PHE A 461 12.42 14.69 17.69
N GLY A 462 13.30 14.69 16.67
CA GLY A 462 13.51 13.55 15.78
C GLY A 462 12.47 13.43 14.66
N GLN A 463 11.54 14.37 14.52
CA GLN A 463 10.57 14.34 13.43
C GLN A 463 11.25 14.74 12.13
N ARG A 464 11.06 13.95 11.07
CA ARG A 464 11.57 14.24 9.73
C ARG A 464 10.76 15.37 9.11
N MET A 465 11.42 16.48 8.84
CA MET A 465 10.84 17.71 8.31
C MET A 465 10.99 17.81 6.79
N LEU A 466 12.03 17.19 6.23
CA LEU A 466 12.33 17.18 4.81
C LEU A 466 13.11 15.90 4.49
N SER A 467 12.85 15.28 3.33
CA SER A 467 13.73 14.27 2.75
C SER A 467 13.83 14.45 1.25
N GLN A 468 15.00 14.23 0.67
CA GLN A 468 15.23 14.22 -0.76
C GLN A 468 16.18 13.08 -1.13
N GLN A 469 15.71 12.20 -2.02
CA GLN A 469 16.49 11.09 -2.57
C GLN A 469 16.89 11.40 -4.02
N ASN A 470 18.19 11.34 -4.33
CA ASN A 470 18.73 11.50 -5.68
C ASN A 470 20.22 11.12 -5.72
N ASP A 471 20.78 10.94 -6.92
CA ASP A 471 22.24 10.87 -7.10
C ASP A 471 22.83 12.28 -7.17
N PHE A 472 23.20 12.82 -6.01
CA PHE A 472 23.56 14.23 -5.86
C PHE A 472 25.06 14.52 -6.10
N GLY A 473 25.86 13.47 -6.33
CA GLY A 473 27.32 13.59 -6.30
C GLY A 473 27.85 14.06 -4.94
N ALA A 474 29.11 14.48 -4.91
CA ALA A 474 29.82 14.93 -3.70
C ALA A 474 29.41 16.32 -3.16
N THR A 475 28.60 17.10 -3.89
CA THR A 475 28.14 18.41 -3.43
C THR A 475 26.76 18.75 -3.99
N MET A 476 25.86 19.19 -3.11
CA MET A 476 24.50 19.57 -3.49
C MET A 476 24.02 20.85 -2.82
N LYS A 477 22.97 21.43 -3.39
CA LYS A 477 22.27 22.58 -2.82
C LYS A 477 20.84 22.16 -2.50
N LEU A 478 20.49 22.19 -1.22
CA LEU A 478 19.20 21.83 -0.67
C LEU A 478 18.38 23.09 -0.38
N ASP A 479 17.13 23.14 -0.85
CA ASP A 479 16.18 24.19 -0.50
C ASP A 479 15.58 23.90 0.89
N ILE A 480 15.54 24.94 1.74
CA ILE A 480 15.00 24.87 3.10
C ILE A 480 14.12 26.08 3.42
N ALA A 481 13.65 26.82 2.42
CA ALA A 481 12.89 28.05 2.62
C ALA A 481 11.64 27.85 3.49
N ASP A 482 10.98 26.70 3.33
CA ASP A 482 9.74 26.35 4.03
C ASP A 482 9.95 25.82 5.45
N LEU A 483 11.21 25.61 5.88
CA LEU A 483 11.48 25.24 7.27
C LEU A 483 11.28 26.44 8.20
N PRO A 484 10.54 26.29 9.32
CA PRO A 484 10.47 27.30 10.36
C PRO A 484 11.85 27.69 10.91
N ALA A 485 11.96 28.89 11.51
CA ALA A 485 13.18 29.26 12.21
C ALA A 485 13.41 28.32 13.40
N GLY A 486 14.61 27.74 13.50
CA GLY A 486 14.87 26.69 14.47
C GLY A 486 16.22 26.02 14.31
N THR A 487 16.51 25.10 15.23
CA THR A 487 17.69 24.22 15.14
C THR A 487 17.25 22.88 14.57
N TYR A 488 18.01 22.39 13.62
CA TYR A 488 17.71 21.17 12.87
C TYR A 488 18.95 20.28 12.81
N LEU A 489 18.70 18.98 12.67
CA LEU A 489 19.71 17.99 12.31
C LEU A 489 19.53 17.64 10.84
N MET A 490 20.59 17.74 10.05
CA MET A 490 20.61 17.25 8.68
C MET A 490 21.42 15.95 8.64
N GLN A 491 20.86 14.92 8.02
CA GLN A 491 21.49 13.62 7.77
C GLN A 491 21.72 13.47 6.26
N ALA A 492 22.93 13.11 5.86
CA ALA A 492 23.27 12.72 4.49
C ALA A 492 23.64 11.23 4.47
N ASN A 493 22.99 10.46 3.61
CA ASN A 493 23.29 9.04 3.41
C ASN A 493 24.28 8.90 2.24
N THR A 494 25.34 8.11 2.46
CA THR A 494 26.28 7.68 1.40
C THR A 494 26.32 6.15 1.34
N LEU A 495 27.02 5.60 0.34
CA LEU A 495 27.27 4.16 0.23
C LEU A 495 28.02 3.57 1.44
N GLN A 496 28.73 4.40 2.22
CA GLN A 496 29.42 3.98 3.45
C GLN A 496 28.57 4.17 4.72
N GLY A 497 27.38 4.73 4.61
CA GLY A 497 26.44 4.93 5.72
C GLY A 497 26.07 6.39 5.96
N PRO A 498 25.15 6.64 6.91
CA PRO A 498 24.67 7.99 7.24
C PRO A 498 25.71 8.83 7.98
N GLN A 499 25.77 10.12 7.66
CA GLN A 499 26.45 11.16 8.45
C GLN A 499 25.46 12.27 8.79
N ALA A 500 25.63 12.93 9.95
CA ALA A 500 24.72 13.99 10.37
C ALA A 500 25.46 15.24 10.86
N VAL A 501 24.85 16.40 10.63
CA VAL A 501 25.36 17.70 11.06
C VAL A 501 24.21 18.62 11.48
N GLN A 502 24.42 19.39 12.54
CA GLN A 502 23.43 20.34 13.05
C GLN A 502 23.55 21.69 12.33
N PHE A 503 22.40 22.30 12.02
CA PHE A 503 22.36 23.67 11.49
C PHE A 503 21.23 24.50 12.10
N VAL A 504 21.36 25.82 11.95
CA VAL A 504 20.36 26.79 12.43
C VAL A 504 19.67 27.44 11.23
N LYS A 505 18.35 27.32 11.14
CA LYS A 505 17.49 28.05 10.19
C LYS A 505 17.06 29.38 10.82
N ARG A 506 17.24 30.47 10.09
CA ARG A 506 16.75 31.80 10.46
C ARG A 506 15.46 32.17 9.76
#